data_AF-A0A2N3NEW0-F1
#
_entry.id   AF-A0A2N3NEW0-F1
#
_cell.length_a   1.000
_cell.length_b   1.000
_cell.length_c   1.000
_cell.angle_alpha   90.00
_cell.angle_beta   90.00
_cell.angle_gamma   90.00
#
_symmetry.space_group_name_H-M   'P 1'
#
loop_
_entity.id
_entity.type
_entity.pdbx_description
1 polymer ?
#
loop_
_entity_poly.entity_id
_entity_poly.type
_entity_poly.pdbx_seq_one_letter_code
_entity_poly.pdbx_strand_id
1 'polypeptide(L)'
;MVLFLKQVHLQLPSRLYSHENTHDQPHKQCVAYREYSVSAVPQPPPHPHPPFRPLSTTRPAPFSSTRRCLTSADDKKRQEMLEALERDRQSALELQSQSEGSAAAVGEEDADGALAAAAHIAVPPDFSYAPVPKQAEMYVPAKTAEGLEEVGGLEDWWDQEGHWGAVDELKVFSVPRNEGAKVTDPNVLEVLLRQAVVEALVVQGKRGEEMLRGRWAGLEKENTLKAAGVELQVSESGDITLTGDLGAILSGLETSAQESEAAAVEAPPAEAAEQEAVEEPVQEEVLTAEEAREISRSWDRSWKQIPLTNPTLKFAVHKRLYQLSGHYIPDAKLAPTRTAQHILTLVSKPPKARKLIEVIQQQHQRAQMDASKADNDLLNLPNVKVYSRRVTPIDKEVWVGRWKIIEDELRKRDLPVTGTGKYGKAKEKAWLMGKP
;
A
#
# COMPACT_ATOMS: atom_id res chain seq x y z
N MET A 1 68.18 -8.91 -15.40
CA MET A 1 66.98 -9.76 -15.33
C MET A 1 65.77 -8.87 -15.51
N VAL A 2 65.16 -8.95 -16.69
CA VAL A 2 64.17 -8.01 -17.21
C VAL A 2 62.78 -8.46 -16.79
N LEU A 3 62.05 -7.61 -16.09
CA LEU A 3 60.65 -7.82 -15.72
C LEU A 3 59.75 -7.17 -16.78
N PHE A 4 58.89 -7.98 -17.38
CA PHE A 4 57.92 -7.63 -18.42
C PHE A 4 56.70 -6.93 -17.80
N LEU A 5 56.48 -5.66 -18.16
CA LEU A 5 55.21 -4.95 -17.99
C LEU A 5 54.35 -5.19 -19.25
N LYS A 6 53.27 -5.95 -19.08
CA LYS A 6 52.26 -6.19 -20.13
C LYS A 6 51.23 -5.06 -20.09
N GLN A 7 51.28 -4.20 -21.10
CA GLN A 7 50.34 -3.11 -21.33
C GLN A 7 49.19 -3.65 -22.20
N VAL A 8 47.97 -3.67 -21.65
CA VAL A 8 46.75 -4.10 -22.36
C VAL A 8 46.19 -2.90 -23.13
N HIS A 9 46.16 -3.02 -24.46
CA HIS A 9 45.49 -2.10 -25.38
C HIS A 9 44.01 -2.44 -25.45
N LEU A 10 43.14 -1.55 -24.97
CA LEU A 10 41.70 -1.58 -25.21
C LEU A 10 41.39 -0.74 -26.47
N GLN A 11 41.10 -1.44 -27.57
CA GLN A 11 40.53 -0.86 -28.79
C GLN A 11 39.02 -0.63 -28.59
N LEU A 12 38.61 0.63 -28.60
CA LEU A 12 37.21 1.04 -28.77
C LEU A 12 36.89 1.16 -30.28
N PRO A 13 35.77 0.63 -30.78
CA PRO A 13 35.35 0.88 -32.16
C PRO A 13 34.54 2.19 -32.25
N SER A 14 35.13 3.16 -32.94
CA SER A 14 34.50 4.39 -33.42
C SER A 14 33.46 4.06 -34.51
N ARG A 15 32.16 4.21 -34.21
CA ARG A 15 31.11 4.25 -35.23
C ARG A 15 30.94 5.68 -35.74
N LEU A 16 31.48 5.91 -36.93
CA LEU A 16 31.16 7.04 -37.80
C LEU A 16 29.69 6.91 -38.25
N TYR A 17 28.86 7.90 -37.94
CA TYR A 17 27.55 8.07 -38.56
C TYR A 17 27.66 9.21 -39.58
N SER A 18 27.71 8.82 -40.85
CA SER A 18 27.71 9.75 -41.98
C SER A 18 26.31 10.30 -42.22
N HIS A 19 26.26 11.62 -42.41
CA HIS A 19 25.18 12.35 -43.05
C HIS A 19 24.91 11.78 -44.45
N GLU A 20 23.65 11.47 -44.77
CA GLU A 20 23.14 11.61 -46.14
C GLU A 20 21.75 12.24 -46.12
N ASN A 21 21.69 13.42 -46.75
CA ASN A 21 20.51 14.16 -47.14
C ASN A 21 19.79 13.41 -48.27
N THR A 22 18.48 13.20 -48.14
CA THR A 22 17.52 13.29 -49.25
C THR A 22 16.11 13.36 -48.65
N HIS A 23 15.53 14.55 -48.61
CA HIS A 23 14.08 14.67 -48.44
C HIS A 23 13.49 15.41 -49.63
N ASP A 24 12.81 14.57 -50.40
CA ASP A 24 12.04 14.84 -51.60
C ASP A 24 10.82 15.69 -51.25
N GLN A 25 10.49 16.64 -52.13
CA GLN A 25 9.31 17.50 -51.99
C GLN A 25 8.03 16.72 -52.27
N PRO A 26 6.97 16.84 -51.46
CA PRO A 26 5.65 16.45 -51.92
C PRO A 26 4.96 17.59 -52.65
N HIS A 27 4.53 17.24 -53.87
CA HIS A 27 3.62 17.95 -54.75
C HIS A 27 2.46 18.64 -54.01
N LYS A 28 2.28 19.94 -54.32
CA LYS A 28 1.05 20.68 -54.08
C LYS A 28 -0.08 20.10 -54.95
N GLN A 29 -0.96 19.31 -54.36
CA GLN A 29 -2.27 19.03 -54.95
C GLN A 29 -3.28 20.08 -54.47
N CYS A 30 -3.66 20.94 -55.41
CA CYS A 30 -4.83 21.81 -55.28
C CYS A 30 -6.10 20.94 -55.19
N VAL A 31 -6.71 20.86 -54.01
CA VAL A 31 -8.07 20.33 -53.86
C VAL A 31 -9.04 21.49 -54.04
N ALA A 32 -9.79 21.47 -55.14
CA ALA A 32 -10.90 22.37 -55.39
C ALA A 32 -12.01 22.12 -54.37
N TYR A 33 -12.41 23.17 -53.65
CA TYR A 33 -13.63 23.16 -52.83
C TYR A 33 -14.84 23.06 -53.77
N ARG A 34 -15.55 21.93 -53.69
CA ARG A 34 -16.88 21.77 -54.30
C ARG A 34 -17.90 22.15 -53.23
N GLU A 35 -18.53 23.31 -53.41
CA GLU A 35 -19.68 23.73 -52.62
C GLU A 35 -20.81 22.72 -52.82
N TYR A 36 -21.12 21.94 -51.78
CA TYR A 36 -22.34 21.15 -51.72
C TYR A 36 -23.41 21.99 -51.03
N SER A 37 -24.41 22.40 -51.81
CA SER A 37 -25.68 22.92 -51.33
C SER A 37 -26.37 21.86 -50.47
N VAL A 38 -26.50 22.16 -49.18
CA VAL A 38 -27.24 21.34 -48.23
C VAL A 38 -28.73 21.51 -48.50
N SER A 39 -29.30 20.58 -49.24
CA SER A 39 -30.75 20.43 -49.38
C SER A 39 -31.32 19.93 -48.05
N ALA A 40 -32.35 20.62 -47.57
CA ALA A 40 -32.96 20.43 -46.27
C ALA A 40 -33.53 19.00 -46.11
N VAL A 41 -33.03 18.27 -45.11
CA VAL A 41 -33.63 17.02 -44.63
C VAL A 41 -34.78 17.37 -43.68
N PRO A 42 -36.01 16.90 -43.92
CA PRO A 42 -37.13 17.15 -43.02
C PRO A 42 -36.93 16.41 -41.69
N GLN A 43 -37.03 17.16 -40.58
CA GLN A 43 -36.96 16.60 -39.23
C GLN A 43 -38.18 15.71 -38.93
N PRO A 44 -38.00 14.54 -38.30
CA PRO A 44 -39.11 13.75 -37.78
C PRO A 44 -39.76 14.44 -36.55
N PRO A 45 -41.08 14.25 -36.34
CA PRO A 45 -41.80 14.89 -35.24
C PRO A 45 -41.31 14.41 -33.86
N PRO A 46 -41.33 15.27 -32.83
CA PRO A 46 -40.89 14.92 -31.49
C PRO A 46 -41.84 13.90 -30.84
N HIS A 47 -41.27 12.78 -30.40
CA HIS A 47 -41.98 11.82 -29.56
C HIS A 47 -42.30 12.43 -28.17
N PRO A 48 -43.48 12.16 -27.60
CA PRO A 48 -43.83 12.66 -26.27
C PRO A 48 -42.99 11.96 -25.20
N HIS A 49 -42.26 12.77 -24.43
CA HIS A 49 -41.54 12.32 -23.24
C HIS A 49 -42.51 11.80 -22.16
N PRO A 50 -42.20 10.70 -21.47
CA PRO A 50 -42.97 10.27 -20.30
C PRO A 50 -42.83 11.28 -19.15
N PRO A 51 -43.87 11.46 -18.32
CA PRO A 51 -43.83 12.42 -17.21
C PRO A 51 -42.76 12.03 -16.19
N PHE A 52 -41.82 12.95 -15.96
CA PHE A 52 -40.87 12.91 -14.87
C PHE A 52 -41.62 12.74 -13.54
N ARG A 53 -41.36 11.64 -12.83
CA ARG A 53 -41.70 11.50 -11.41
C ARG A 53 -40.72 12.37 -10.61
N PRO A 54 -41.17 13.38 -9.85
CA PRO A 54 -40.30 14.09 -8.93
C PRO A 54 -39.88 13.14 -7.80
N LEU A 55 -38.56 13.03 -7.60
CA LEU A 55 -37.98 12.38 -6.44
C LEU A 55 -38.44 13.12 -5.18
N SER A 56 -39.02 12.37 -4.24
CA SER A 56 -39.45 12.85 -2.92
C SER A 56 -38.35 13.64 -2.24
N THR A 57 -38.56 14.95 -2.13
CA THR A 57 -37.79 15.81 -1.23
C THR A 57 -38.34 15.55 0.18
N THR A 58 -37.48 15.05 1.05
CA THR A 58 -37.80 14.90 2.47
C THR A 58 -38.01 16.29 3.05
N ARG A 59 -39.26 16.61 3.40
CA ARG A 59 -39.65 17.82 4.13
C ARG A 59 -38.90 17.84 5.48
N PRO A 60 -38.21 18.93 5.86
CA PRO A 60 -37.77 19.11 7.24
C PRO A 60 -38.99 19.29 8.14
N ALA A 61 -39.06 18.49 9.21
CA ALA A 61 -40.09 18.60 10.23
C ALA A 61 -39.97 19.95 10.96
N PRO A 62 -41.09 20.62 11.29
CA PRO A 62 -41.06 21.82 12.11
C PRO A 62 -40.64 21.45 13.54
N PHE A 63 -39.53 22.03 14.01
CA PHE A 63 -39.13 21.99 15.41
C PHE A 63 -40.19 22.68 16.26
N SER A 64 -41.06 21.90 16.92
CA SER A 64 -41.93 22.39 17.98
C SER A 64 -41.08 22.64 19.23
N SER A 65 -40.87 23.91 19.59
CA SER A 65 -40.25 24.28 20.86
C SER A 65 -41.23 24.02 22.02
N THR A 66 -41.33 22.78 22.47
CA THR A 66 -41.93 22.51 23.79
C THR A 66 -40.95 22.95 24.86
N ARG A 67 -41.18 24.15 25.43
CA ARG A 67 -40.61 24.55 26.71
C ARG A 67 -41.07 23.55 27.77
N ARG A 68 -40.24 22.56 28.09
CA ARG A 68 -40.38 21.78 29.33
C ARG A 68 -40.05 22.71 30.49
N CYS A 69 -41.06 23.03 31.29
CA CYS A 69 -40.83 23.57 32.63
C CYS A 69 -40.13 22.48 33.44
N LEU A 70 -38.88 22.74 33.84
CA LEU A 70 -38.12 21.90 34.75
C LEU A 70 -38.91 21.79 36.06
N THR A 71 -39.14 20.56 36.51
CA THR A 71 -39.81 20.31 37.79
C THR A 71 -38.78 20.38 38.91
N SER A 72 -39.22 20.64 40.15
CA SER A 72 -38.32 20.67 41.32
C SER A 72 -37.52 19.36 41.51
N ALA A 73 -37.98 18.24 40.93
CA ALA A 73 -37.24 16.99 40.92
C ALA A 73 -36.04 16.99 39.95
N ASP A 74 -36.11 17.76 38.86
CA ASP A 74 -35.02 17.90 37.89
C ASP A 74 -33.91 18.80 38.45
N ASP A 75 -34.26 19.83 39.23
CA ASP A 75 -33.28 20.67 39.93
C ASP A 75 -32.51 19.90 41.00
N LYS A 76 -33.18 18.98 41.72
CA LYS A 76 -32.51 18.12 42.70
C LYS A 76 -31.52 17.16 42.04
N LYS A 77 -31.90 16.53 40.92
CA LYS A 77 -30.98 15.69 40.14
C LYS A 77 -29.80 16.48 39.58
N ARG A 78 -30.04 17.73 39.18
CA ARG A 78 -28.97 18.61 38.71
C ARG A 78 -27.99 18.98 39.83
N GLN A 79 -28.48 19.22 41.05
CA GLN A 79 -27.62 19.44 42.22
C GLN A 79 -26.81 18.19 42.57
N GLU A 80 -27.42 17.01 42.64
CA GLU A 80 -26.72 15.76 42.92
C GLU A 80 -25.63 15.46 41.86
N MET A 81 -25.88 15.78 40.59
CA MET A 81 -24.91 15.64 39.52
C MET A 81 -23.75 16.64 39.63
N LEU A 82 -24.01 17.87 40.06
CA LEU A 82 -22.96 18.87 40.29
C LEU A 82 -22.07 18.49 41.48
N GLU A 83 -22.67 17.98 42.57
CA GLU A 83 -21.91 17.48 43.71
C GLU A 83 -21.09 16.23 43.37
N ALA A 84 -21.58 15.37 42.47
CA ALA A 84 -20.80 14.24 41.97
C ALA A 84 -19.59 14.70 41.15
N LEU A 85 -19.78 15.69 40.27
CA LEU A 85 -18.68 16.29 39.50
C LEU A 85 -17.66 17.00 40.40
N GLU A 86 -18.09 17.65 41.47
CA GLU A 86 -17.18 18.27 42.44
C GLU A 86 -16.40 17.22 43.24
N ARG A 87 -17.02 16.09 43.61
CA ARG A 87 -16.30 14.97 44.23
C ARG A 87 -15.28 14.34 43.29
N ASP A 88 -15.64 14.12 42.03
CA ASP A 88 -14.70 13.58 41.04
C ASP A 88 -13.54 14.55 40.79
N ARG A 89 -13.83 15.86 40.74
CA ARG A 89 -12.79 16.89 40.63
C ARG A 89 -11.89 16.93 41.87
N GLN A 90 -12.43 16.80 43.07
CA GLN A 90 -11.64 16.75 44.30
C GLN A 90 -10.79 15.48 44.36
N SER A 91 -11.34 14.32 43.99
CA SER A 91 -10.60 13.06 43.91
C SER A 91 -9.49 13.12 42.86
N ALA A 92 -9.71 13.79 41.73
CA ALA A 92 -8.70 13.99 40.70
C ALA A 92 -7.58 14.92 41.18
N LEU A 93 -7.91 16.01 41.87
CA LEU A 93 -6.92 16.91 42.48
C LEU A 93 -6.12 16.22 43.60
N GLU A 94 -6.76 15.34 44.37
CA GLU A 94 -6.10 14.57 45.42
C GLU A 94 -5.14 13.53 44.82
N LEU A 95 -5.55 12.82 43.76
CA LEU A 95 -4.67 11.94 42.98
C LEU A 95 -3.49 12.70 42.37
N GLN A 96 -3.73 13.91 41.83
CA GLN A 96 -2.68 14.75 41.26
C GLN A 96 -1.69 15.23 42.33
N SER A 97 -2.17 15.61 43.52
CA SER A 97 -1.30 15.99 44.64
C SER A 97 -0.49 14.81 45.19
N GLN A 98 -1.03 13.59 45.14
CA GLN A 98 -0.31 12.38 45.53
C GLN A 98 0.75 11.99 44.49
N SER A 99 0.51 12.21 43.19
CA SER A 99 1.53 12.02 42.15
C SER A 99 2.62 13.08 42.22
N GLU A 100 2.30 14.36 42.47
CA GLU A 100 3.28 15.44 42.60
C GLU A 100 4.16 15.25 43.87
N GLY A 101 3.58 14.74 44.96
CA GLY A 101 4.32 14.40 46.19
C GLY A 101 5.28 13.20 46.03
N SER A 102 5.06 12.33 45.04
CA SER A 102 5.95 11.23 44.69
C SER A 102 6.91 11.56 43.55
N ALA A 103 6.61 12.54 42.71
CA ALA A 103 7.47 13.02 41.63
C ALA A 103 8.55 13.99 42.11
N ALA A 104 8.30 14.75 43.19
CA ALA A 104 9.29 15.68 43.75
C ALA A 104 10.57 15.04 44.33
N ALA A 105 10.69 13.70 44.31
CA ALA A 105 11.88 12.97 44.75
C ALA A 105 12.67 12.29 43.61
N VAL A 106 12.23 12.41 42.35
CA VAL A 106 12.96 11.91 41.17
C VAL A 106 12.95 13.03 40.13
N GLY A 107 14.13 13.57 39.81
CA GLY A 107 14.27 14.68 38.85
C GLY A 107 13.53 14.39 37.54
N GLU A 108 12.52 15.20 37.24
CA GLU A 108 11.67 15.09 36.05
C GLU A 108 12.38 15.51 34.75
N GLU A 109 13.61 16.02 34.81
CA GLU A 109 14.29 16.59 33.65
C GLU A 109 14.80 15.54 32.63
N ASP A 110 14.80 14.24 32.96
CA ASP A 110 15.34 13.18 32.09
C ASP A 110 14.34 12.09 31.66
N ALA A 111 13.10 12.11 32.16
CA ALA A 111 12.15 11.02 31.93
C ALA A 111 11.63 10.96 30.48
N ASP A 112 11.33 12.12 29.88
CA ASP A 112 10.82 12.21 28.50
C ASP A 112 11.92 11.92 27.47
N GLY A 113 13.16 12.34 27.75
CA GLY A 113 14.33 12.02 26.94
C GLY A 113 14.65 10.52 26.97
N ALA A 114 14.51 9.87 28.12
CA ALA A 114 14.72 8.42 28.25
C ALA A 114 13.66 7.59 27.48
N LEU A 115 12.40 8.03 27.49
CA LEU A 115 11.32 7.39 26.71
C LEU A 115 11.51 7.58 25.20
N ALA A 116 11.90 8.78 24.76
CA ALA A 116 12.16 9.06 23.35
C ALA A 116 13.40 8.31 22.83
N ALA A 117 14.47 8.23 23.64
CA ALA A 117 15.65 7.43 23.34
C ALA A 117 15.33 5.93 23.25
N ALA A 118 14.47 5.42 24.14
CA ALA A 118 13.98 4.04 24.07
C ALA A 118 13.09 3.78 22.84
N ALA A 119 12.39 4.80 22.32
CA ALA A 119 11.56 4.72 21.13
C ALA A 119 12.30 5.10 19.83
N HIS A 120 13.59 5.46 19.89
CA HIS A 120 14.38 5.99 18.77
C HIS A 120 13.74 7.21 18.06
N ILE A 121 12.94 8.01 18.78
CA ILE A 121 12.29 9.19 18.24
C ILE A 121 13.19 10.40 18.46
N ALA A 122 13.41 11.21 17.41
CA ALA A 122 14.16 12.45 17.55
C ALA A 122 13.28 13.56 18.12
N VAL A 123 13.61 14.01 19.34
CA VAL A 123 12.96 15.16 19.98
C VAL A 123 13.74 16.43 19.57
N PRO A 124 13.06 17.57 19.36
CA PRO A 124 13.73 18.83 19.12
C PRO A 124 14.79 19.10 20.20
N PRO A 125 16.01 19.53 19.82
CA PRO A 125 17.06 19.81 20.77
C PRO A 125 16.71 21.02 21.64
N ASP A 126 17.33 21.11 22.81
CA ASP A 126 17.24 22.30 23.64
C ASP A 126 17.73 23.55 22.92
N PHE A 127 17.32 24.71 23.44
CA PHE A 127 17.67 25.99 22.87
C PHE A 127 19.20 26.16 22.79
N SER A 128 19.68 26.61 21.63
CA SER A 128 21.08 26.96 21.42
C SER A 128 21.20 28.42 21.02
N TYR A 129 22.32 29.05 21.40
CA TYR A 129 22.60 30.43 21.05
C TYR A 129 23.39 30.48 19.75
N ALA A 130 22.78 31.04 18.71
CA ALA A 130 23.49 31.31 17.46
C ALA A 130 24.52 32.44 17.66
N PRO A 131 25.74 32.33 17.11
CA PRO A 131 26.77 33.36 17.20
C PRO A 131 26.33 34.64 16.48
N VAL A 132 26.82 35.79 16.95
CA VAL A 132 26.49 37.08 16.37
C VAL A 132 27.21 37.21 15.01
N PRO A 133 26.59 37.78 13.96
CA PRO A 133 27.22 37.88 12.63
C PRO A 133 28.60 38.53 12.61
N LYS A 134 28.92 39.41 13.58
CA LYS A 134 30.23 40.07 13.72
C LYS A 134 31.38 39.12 14.09
N GLN A 135 31.07 37.93 14.59
CA GLN A 135 32.05 36.92 15.01
C GLN A 135 32.42 35.98 13.87
N ALA A 136 31.74 36.06 12.72
CA ALA A 136 32.02 35.24 11.55
C ALA A 136 33.04 35.93 10.63
N GLU A 137 34.21 35.31 10.44
CA GLU A 137 35.32 35.88 9.67
C GLU A 137 35.06 35.98 8.15
N MET A 138 34.14 35.18 7.61
CA MET A 138 33.84 35.08 6.17
C MET A 138 32.35 35.31 5.82
N TYR A 139 31.60 36.02 6.67
CA TYR A 139 30.17 36.25 6.43
C TYR A 139 29.93 37.33 5.38
N VAL A 140 29.18 36.98 4.34
CA VAL A 140 28.67 37.93 3.34
C VAL A 140 27.13 37.99 3.46
N PRO A 141 26.54 39.15 3.79
CA PRO A 141 25.09 39.25 3.94
C PRO A 141 24.37 39.05 2.60
N ALA A 142 23.28 38.29 2.63
CA ALA A 142 22.46 38.02 1.46
C ALA A 142 21.73 39.30 1.00
N LYS A 143 21.73 39.54 -0.31
CA LYS A 143 21.04 40.70 -0.93
C LYS A 143 19.59 40.38 -1.30
N THR A 144 19.28 39.10 -1.47
CA THR A 144 17.99 38.57 -1.88
C THR A 144 17.64 37.39 -0.99
N ALA A 145 16.35 37.17 -0.76
CA ALA A 145 15.87 35.99 -0.04
C ALA A 145 15.82 34.73 -0.93
N GLU A 146 15.98 34.89 -2.25
CA GLU A 146 15.97 33.76 -3.19
C GLU A 146 17.12 32.80 -2.90
N GLY A 147 16.79 31.53 -2.68
CA GLY A 147 17.76 30.48 -2.39
C GLY A 147 18.28 30.45 -0.95
N LEU A 148 17.74 31.27 -0.05
CA LEU A 148 17.97 31.11 1.39
C LEU A 148 17.15 29.93 1.93
N GLU A 149 17.75 29.21 2.86
CA GLU A 149 17.08 28.13 3.59
C GLU A 149 16.02 28.72 4.53
N GLU A 150 14.80 28.20 4.45
CA GLU A 150 13.73 28.50 5.40
C GLU A 150 13.82 27.49 6.54
N VAL A 151 14.24 27.97 7.72
CA VAL A 151 14.35 27.17 8.95
C VAL A 151 13.35 27.67 9.98
N GLY A 152 12.80 26.74 10.76
CA GLY A 152 11.86 27.03 11.85
C GLY A 152 10.47 26.45 11.63
N GLY A 153 9.68 26.41 12.72
CA GLY A 153 8.40 25.71 12.76
C GLY A 153 8.56 24.24 13.16
N LEU A 154 7.56 23.72 13.89
CA LEU A 154 7.48 22.30 14.27
C LEU A 154 6.44 21.55 13.44
N GLU A 155 5.78 22.23 12.49
CA GLU A 155 4.69 21.67 11.69
C GLU A 155 5.18 20.50 10.83
N ASP A 156 6.32 20.67 10.14
CA ASP A 156 6.91 19.65 9.27
C ASP A 156 7.97 18.79 10.01
N TRP A 157 8.08 18.89 11.36
CA TRP A 157 9.10 18.16 12.13
C TRP A 157 8.98 16.66 11.91
N TRP A 158 7.77 16.12 11.98
CA TRP A 158 7.53 14.69 11.83
C TRP A 158 7.56 14.20 10.37
N ASP A 159 7.61 15.11 9.39
CA ASP A 159 7.73 14.73 7.98
C ASP A 159 9.20 14.55 7.55
N GLN A 160 10.16 14.89 8.43
CA GLN A 160 11.59 14.74 8.16
C GLN A 160 12.07 13.30 8.42
N GLU A 161 12.89 12.80 7.50
CA GLU A 161 13.49 11.48 7.60
C GLU A 161 14.35 11.36 8.87
N GLY A 162 14.19 10.25 9.60
CA GLY A 162 14.95 9.97 10.82
C GLY A 162 14.30 10.47 12.12
N HIS A 163 13.23 11.26 12.07
CA HIS A 163 12.57 11.73 13.29
C HIS A 163 11.62 10.70 13.94
N TRP A 164 11.08 9.75 13.17
CA TRP A 164 10.23 8.65 13.66
C TRP A 164 10.99 7.40 14.11
N GLY A 165 12.28 7.27 13.77
CA GLY A 165 13.09 6.10 14.09
C GLY A 165 12.50 4.77 13.58
N ALA A 166 12.71 3.70 14.34
CA ALA A 166 12.26 2.34 14.02
C ALA A 166 10.74 2.11 14.21
N VAL A 167 10.02 3.10 14.75
CA VAL A 167 8.56 3.00 15.01
C VAL A 167 7.76 3.12 13.71
N ASP A 168 8.33 3.73 12.66
CA ASP A 168 7.69 3.88 11.35
C ASP A 168 7.57 2.52 10.60
N GLU A 169 8.40 1.54 10.95
CA GLU A 169 8.38 0.23 10.29
C GLU A 169 7.23 -0.64 10.80
N LEU A 170 6.17 -0.74 10.00
CA LEU A 170 5.03 -1.61 10.31
C LEU A 170 5.42 -3.10 10.19
N LYS A 171 5.67 -3.74 11.33
CA LYS A 171 5.83 -5.20 11.42
C LYS A 171 4.47 -5.90 11.35
N VAL A 172 4.16 -6.48 10.19
CA VAL A 172 2.89 -7.18 9.96
C VAL A 172 3.02 -8.66 10.34
N PHE A 173 1.95 -9.25 10.88
CA PHE A 173 1.88 -10.68 11.20
C PHE A 173 2.18 -11.60 9.99
N SER A 174 1.81 -11.16 8.79
CA SER A 174 2.24 -11.77 7.54
C SER A 174 3.48 -11.03 7.06
N VAL A 175 4.66 -11.49 7.45
CA VAL A 175 5.87 -11.18 6.69
C VAL A 175 5.91 -12.24 5.59
N PRO A 176 5.45 -11.94 4.36
CA PRO A 176 5.58 -12.90 3.28
C PRO A 176 7.07 -13.12 3.04
N ARG A 177 7.46 -14.31 2.55
CA ARG A 177 8.86 -14.63 2.19
C ARG A 177 9.55 -13.63 1.24
N ASN A 178 8.80 -12.72 0.62
CA ASN A 178 9.30 -11.80 -0.37
C ASN A 178 9.24 -10.38 0.17
N GLU A 179 10.14 -9.99 1.08
CA GLU A 179 10.41 -8.58 1.44
C GLU A 179 9.13 -7.73 1.65
N GLY A 180 8.11 -8.26 2.33
CA GLY A 180 6.84 -7.55 2.59
C GLY A 180 5.81 -7.55 1.43
N ALA A 181 6.14 -8.10 0.27
CA ALA A 181 5.27 -8.19 -0.90
C ALA A 181 4.40 -9.47 -0.92
N LYS A 182 3.13 -9.31 -1.32
CA LYS A 182 2.17 -10.43 -1.42
C LYS A 182 2.53 -11.37 -2.57
N VAL A 183 2.44 -12.68 -2.34
CA VAL A 183 2.73 -13.70 -3.36
C VAL A 183 1.60 -13.78 -4.38
N THR A 184 1.82 -13.32 -5.60
CA THR A 184 0.76 -13.24 -6.64
C THR A 184 0.72 -14.45 -7.58
N ASP A 185 1.83 -15.20 -7.70
CA ASP A 185 1.94 -16.30 -8.65
C ASP A 185 1.02 -17.47 -8.27
N PRO A 186 0.14 -17.94 -9.19
CA PRO A 186 -0.85 -18.96 -8.87
C PRO A 186 -0.23 -20.32 -8.54
N ASN A 187 0.91 -20.66 -9.15
CA ASN A 187 1.61 -21.93 -8.89
C ASN A 187 2.26 -21.93 -7.51
N VAL A 188 2.85 -20.80 -7.10
CA VAL A 188 3.45 -20.66 -5.76
C VAL A 188 2.33 -20.70 -4.71
N LEU A 189 1.23 -19.99 -4.95
CA LEU A 189 0.05 -20.03 -4.07
C LEU A 189 -0.53 -21.44 -3.91
N GLU A 190 -0.51 -22.26 -4.96
CA GLU A 190 -0.93 -23.65 -4.89
C GLU A 190 -0.03 -24.48 -3.95
N VAL A 191 1.29 -24.31 -4.07
CA VAL A 191 2.27 -24.99 -3.21
C VAL A 191 2.12 -24.57 -1.75
N LEU A 192 2.03 -23.26 -1.50
CA LEU A 192 1.88 -22.71 -0.15
C LEU A 192 0.55 -23.13 0.50
N LEU A 193 -0.53 -23.21 -0.28
CA LEU A 193 -1.81 -23.70 0.23
C LEU A 193 -1.72 -25.19 0.58
N ARG A 194 -1.07 -26.01 -0.24
CA ARG A 194 -0.88 -27.44 0.07
C ARG A 194 -0.05 -27.60 1.34
N GLN A 195 1.04 -26.84 1.49
CA GLN A 195 1.83 -26.79 2.73
C GLN A 195 0.94 -26.46 3.94
N ALA A 196 0.15 -25.39 3.86
CA ALA A 196 -0.73 -24.98 4.96
C ALA A 196 -1.76 -26.08 5.33
N VAL A 197 -2.30 -26.80 4.33
CA VAL A 197 -3.21 -27.93 4.56
C VAL A 197 -2.49 -29.11 5.25
N VAL A 198 -1.30 -29.49 4.76
CA VAL A 198 -0.51 -30.57 5.35
C VAL A 198 -0.14 -30.26 6.80
N GLU A 199 0.43 -29.09 7.06
CA GLU A 199 0.82 -28.65 8.40
C GLU A 199 -0.38 -28.66 9.36
N ALA A 200 -1.52 -28.14 8.93
CA ALA A 200 -2.74 -28.11 9.75
C ALA A 200 -3.27 -29.51 10.08
N LEU A 201 -3.25 -30.44 9.12
CA LEU A 201 -3.66 -31.82 9.34
C LEU A 201 -2.68 -32.57 10.25
N VAL A 202 -1.38 -32.32 10.11
CA VAL A 202 -0.34 -32.91 10.97
C VAL A 202 -0.52 -32.45 12.43
N VAL A 203 -0.75 -31.15 12.64
CA VAL A 203 -0.99 -30.58 13.97
C VAL A 203 -2.29 -31.15 14.56
N GLN A 204 -3.36 -31.21 13.78
CA GLN A 204 -4.64 -31.79 14.22
C GLN A 204 -4.49 -33.26 14.65
N GLY A 205 -3.75 -34.06 13.89
CA GLY A 205 -3.57 -35.49 14.15
C GLY A 205 -2.71 -35.84 15.37
N LYS A 206 -1.68 -35.03 15.68
CA LYS A 206 -0.74 -35.35 16.78
C LYS A 206 -0.93 -34.55 18.08
N ARG A 207 -1.45 -33.32 17.99
CA ARG A 207 -1.55 -32.39 19.13
C ARG A 207 -2.99 -31.95 19.44
N GLY A 208 -3.95 -32.32 18.59
CA GLY A 208 -5.35 -31.94 18.76
C GLY A 208 -5.64 -30.50 18.36
N GLU A 209 -6.87 -30.03 18.64
CA GLU A 209 -7.38 -28.75 18.11
C GLU A 209 -6.79 -27.51 18.79
N GLU A 210 -6.20 -27.62 19.98
CA GLU A 210 -5.67 -26.47 20.72
C GLU A 210 -4.46 -25.84 20.00
N MET A 211 -3.56 -26.68 19.48
CA MET A 211 -2.36 -26.19 18.78
C MET A 211 -2.65 -25.63 17.37
N LEU A 212 -3.85 -25.88 16.83
CA LEU A 212 -4.29 -25.23 15.58
C LEU A 212 -4.40 -23.70 15.71
N ARG A 213 -4.57 -23.20 16.94
CA ARG A 213 -4.65 -21.75 17.22
C ARG A 213 -3.29 -21.15 17.57
N GLY A 214 -2.30 -21.98 17.91
CA GLY A 214 -0.96 -21.58 18.33
C GLY A 214 -0.17 -20.84 17.25
N ARG A 215 0.93 -20.20 17.64
CA ARG A 215 1.86 -19.55 16.70
C ARG A 215 2.63 -20.63 15.96
N TRP A 216 2.67 -20.53 14.64
CA TRP A 216 3.41 -21.44 13.77
C TRP A 216 4.55 -20.66 13.15
N ALA A 217 5.76 -21.18 13.25
CA ALA A 217 6.95 -20.57 12.66
C ALA A 217 7.44 -21.42 11.47
N GLY A 218 8.65 -21.17 10.96
CA GLY A 218 9.22 -21.94 9.85
C GLY A 218 8.76 -21.46 8.47
N LEU A 219 9.06 -20.20 8.15
CA LEU A 219 8.84 -19.61 6.82
C LEU A 219 9.97 -19.94 5.83
N GLU A 220 10.75 -20.99 6.03
CA GLU A 220 11.90 -21.31 5.17
C GLU A 220 11.53 -22.23 4.00
N LYS A 221 12.27 -22.13 2.88
CA LYS A 221 12.07 -22.97 1.69
C LYS A 221 12.08 -24.46 2.01
N GLU A 222 13.02 -24.89 2.85
CA GLU A 222 13.16 -26.30 3.27
C GLU A 222 11.88 -26.90 3.84
N ASN A 223 11.18 -26.16 4.69
CA ASN A 223 9.93 -26.64 5.31
C ASN A 223 8.84 -26.86 4.26
N THR A 224 8.85 -26.06 3.19
CA THR A 224 7.97 -26.25 2.02
C THR A 224 8.29 -27.54 1.29
N LEU A 225 9.57 -27.84 1.08
CA LEU A 225 10.01 -29.04 0.39
C LEU A 225 9.71 -30.30 1.23
N LYS A 226 9.91 -30.22 2.55
CA LYS A 226 9.53 -31.28 3.50
C LYS A 226 8.02 -31.53 3.46
N ALA A 227 7.20 -30.47 3.50
CA ALA A 227 5.74 -30.58 3.38
C ALA A 227 5.30 -31.08 1.99
N ALA A 228 6.01 -30.72 0.93
CA ALA A 228 5.73 -31.15 -0.44
C ALA A 228 5.89 -32.67 -0.61
N GLY A 229 6.83 -33.29 0.11
CA GLY A 229 7.09 -34.72 0.11
C GLY A 229 6.05 -35.58 0.84
N VAL A 230 5.10 -34.97 1.58
CA VAL A 230 4.01 -35.70 2.22
C VAL A 230 2.94 -36.07 1.19
N GLU A 231 2.54 -37.34 1.20
CA GLU A 231 1.47 -37.83 0.36
C GLU A 231 0.13 -37.75 1.11
N LEU A 232 -0.89 -37.24 0.40
CA LEU A 232 -2.24 -37.00 0.90
C LEU A 232 -3.17 -37.97 0.19
N GLN A 233 -3.74 -38.90 0.93
CA GLN A 233 -4.76 -39.80 0.39
C GLN A 233 -6.14 -39.40 0.96
N VAL A 234 -7.06 -39.10 0.06
CA VAL A 234 -8.45 -38.74 0.42
C VAL A 234 -9.31 -39.98 0.18
N SER A 235 -9.87 -40.52 1.25
CA SER A 235 -10.82 -41.64 1.18
C SER A 235 -12.20 -41.20 0.65
N GLU A 236 -13.01 -42.14 0.19
CA GLU A 236 -14.37 -41.88 -0.31
C GLU A 236 -15.31 -41.29 0.77
N SER A 237 -15.04 -41.55 2.05
CA SER A 237 -15.75 -40.95 3.20
C SER A 237 -15.33 -39.51 3.48
N GLY A 238 -14.29 -39.00 2.82
CA GLY A 238 -13.70 -37.68 3.07
C GLY A 238 -12.69 -37.67 4.21
N ASP A 239 -12.36 -38.83 4.79
CA ASP A 239 -11.28 -38.97 5.76
C ASP A 239 -9.93 -38.88 5.05
N ILE A 240 -8.97 -38.20 5.68
CA ILE A 240 -7.67 -37.89 5.08
C ILE A 240 -6.60 -38.67 5.82
N THR A 241 -5.85 -39.49 5.10
CA THR A 241 -4.68 -40.18 5.62
C THR A 241 -3.41 -39.51 5.08
N LEU A 242 -2.46 -39.29 5.97
CA LEU A 242 -1.16 -38.69 5.67
C LEU A 242 -0.08 -39.76 5.75
N THR A 243 0.73 -39.88 4.70
CA THR A 243 1.90 -40.77 4.65
C THR A 243 3.17 -39.94 4.42
N GLY A 244 4.20 -40.15 5.26
CA GLY A 244 5.48 -39.42 5.16
C GLY A 244 6.10 -39.10 6.53
N ASP A 245 7.13 -38.23 6.52
CA ASP A 245 7.82 -37.77 7.72
C ASP A 245 7.05 -36.64 8.44
N LEU A 246 6.00 -37.03 9.15
CA LEU A 246 5.17 -36.11 9.94
C LEU A 246 5.89 -35.60 11.20
N GLY A 247 7.03 -36.19 11.58
CA GLY A 247 7.81 -35.80 12.76
C GLY A 247 8.60 -34.52 12.47
N ALA A 248 9.36 -34.54 11.37
CA ALA A 248 10.17 -33.42 10.94
C ALA A 248 9.35 -32.12 10.74
N ILE A 249 8.14 -32.22 10.20
CA ILE A 249 7.26 -31.05 9.99
C ILE A 249 6.85 -30.42 11.32
N LEU A 250 6.48 -31.22 12.32
CA LEU A 250 6.09 -30.70 13.63
C LEU A 250 7.27 -30.07 14.36
N SER A 251 8.43 -30.72 14.34
CA SER A 251 9.64 -30.16 14.93
C SER A 251 10.03 -28.83 14.26
N GLY A 252 9.91 -28.73 12.94
CA GLY A 252 10.15 -27.47 12.22
C GLY A 252 9.20 -26.33 12.62
N LEU A 253 7.93 -26.65 12.93
CA LEU A 253 6.94 -25.68 13.42
C LEU A 253 7.19 -25.24 14.87
N GLU A 254 7.71 -26.15 15.71
CA GLU A 254 7.95 -25.92 17.16
C GLU A 254 9.29 -25.20 17.42
N THR A 255 10.40 -25.66 16.84
CA THR A 255 11.75 -25.11 17.09
C THR A 255 11.83 -23.63 16.72
N SER A 256 11.28 -23.26 15.56
CA SER A 256 11.28 -21.88 15.11
C SER A 256 10.28 -20.98 15.87
N ALA A 257 9.30 -21.58 16.58
CA ALA A 257 8.36 -20.82 17.42
C ALA A 257 9.04 -20.39 18.72
N GLN A 258 9.85 -21.27 19.33
CA GLN A 258 10.64 -20.95 20.52
C GLN A 258 11.74 -19.90 20.24
N GLU A 259 12.42 -19.98 19.09
CA GLU A 259 13.40 -18.96 18.67
C GLU A 259 12.74 -17.58 18.48
N SER A 260 11.52 -17.55 17.94
CA SER A 260 10.75 -16.30 17.75
C SER A 260 10.17 -15.70 19.05
N GLU A 261 10.13 -16.47 20.15
CA GLU A 261 9.78 -15.99 21.49
C GLU A 261 11.03 -15.53 22.26
N ALA A 262 12.16 -16.23 22.10
CA ALA A 262 13.45 -15.81 22.67
C ALA A 262 13.90 -14.45 22.08
N ALA A 263 13.77 -14.25 20.76
CA ALA A 263 14.08 -12.99 20.11
C ALA A 263 13.10 -11.83 20.43
N ALA A 264 11.93 -12.12 21.02
CA ALA A 264 10.98 -11.10 21.46
C ALA A 264 11.17 -10.70 22.93
N VAL A 265 11.93 -11.49 23.71
CA VAL A 265 12.17 -11.27 25.14
C VAL A 265 13.59 -10.76 25.42
N GLU A 266 14.57 -11.06 24.58
CA GLU A 266 15.90 -10.44 24.64
C GLU A 266 16.09 -9.43 23.49
N ALA A 267 15.84 -8.16 23.80
CA ALA A 267 16.59 -7.07 23.18
C ALA A 267 17.88 -6.88 24.00
N PRO A 268 19.04 -7.46 23.61
CA PRO A 268 20.29 -7.13 24.26
C PRO A 268 20.67 -5.67 23.91
N PRO A 269 21.24 -4.90 24.85
CA PRO A 269 21.82 -3.60 24.55
C PRO A 269 22.96 -3.77 23.54
N ALA A 270 22.86 -3.01 22.46
CA ALA A 270 23.80 -3.01 21.34
C ALA A 270 25.12 -2.33 21.72
N GLU A 271 26.01 -3.06 22.39
CA GLU A 271 27.42 -2.69 22.52
C GLU A 271 28.30 -3.95 22.47
N ALA A 272 28.45 -4.58 21.30
CA ALA A 272 29.62 -5.37 20.88
C ALA A 272 29.33 -6.18 19.59
N ALA A 273 29.27 -5.52 18.44
CA ALA A 273 29.37 -6.20 17.14
C ALA A 273 29.87 -5.26 16.04
N GLU A 274 30.93 -4.50 16.29
CA GLU A 274 31.77 -3.97 15.20
C GLU A 274 32.77 -5.06 14.82
N GLN A 275 32.38 -5.95 13.90
CA GLN A 275 33.30 -6.78 13.14
C GLN A 275 32.61 -7.30 11.86
N GLU A 276 32.98 -6.67 10.73
CA GLU A 276 32.90 -7.16 9.35
C GLU A 276 31.65 -8.00 8.98
N ALA A 277 30.50 -7.32 8.85
CA ALA A 277 29.44 -7.76 7.96
C ALA A 277 29.83 -7.41 6.51
N VAL A 278 30.51 -8.34 5.85
CA VAL A 278 30.48 -8.40 4.39
C VAL A 278 29.04 -8.74 4.02
N GLU A 279 28.28 -7.73 3.63
CA GLU A 279 26.94 -7.88 3.04
C GLU A 279 27.04 -8.62 1.71
N GLU A 280 27.10 -9.95 1.77
CA GLU A 280 26.49 -10.74 0.70
C GLU A 280 24.98 -10.75 0.96
N PRO A 281 24.14 -10.40 -0.04
CA PRO A 281 22.71 -10.53 0.11
C PRO A 281 22.40 -12.01 0.28
N VAL A 282 22.06 -12.42 1.51
CA VAL A 282 21.41 -13.69 1.76
C VAL A 282 20.11 -13.62 0.99
N GLN A 283 20.12 -14.19 -0.21
CA GLN A 283 18.92 -14.42 -1.00
C GLN A 283 18.08 -15.37 -0.14
N GLU A 284 17.17 -14.82 0.66
CA GLU A 284 16.13 -15.63 1.29
C GLU A 284 15.52 -16.46 0.16
N GLU A 285 15.64 -17.78 0.25
CA GLU A 285 15.40 -18.69 -0.86
C GLU A 285 13.89 -18.72 -1.19
N VAL A 286 13.42 -17.72 -1.92
CA VAL A 286 12.04 -17.64 -2.38
C VAL A 286 11.81 -18.77 -3.38
N LEU A 287 10.71 -19.51 -3.21
CA LEU A 287 10.29 -20.50 -4.22
C LEU A 287 10.02 -19.79 -5.54
N THR A 288 10.76 -20.19 -6.58
CA THR A 288 10.53 -19.65 -7.92
C THR A 288 9.27 -20.26 -8.53
N ALA A 289 8.66 -19.55 -9.48
CA ALA A 289 7.44 -20.02 -10.14
C ALA A 289 7.66 -21.31 -10.95
N GLU A 290 8.89 -21.58 -11.40
CA GLU A 290 9.26 -22.79 -12.16
C GLU A 290 9.36 -24.01 -11.25
N GLU A 291 10.11 -23.89 -10.14
CA GLU A 291 10.19 -24.92 -9.10
C GLU A 291 8.79 -25.27 -8.57
N ALA A 292 7.96 -24.25 -8.30
CA ALA A 292 6.60 -24.47 -7.83
C ALA A 292 5.74 -25.25 -8.85
N ARG A 293 5.95 -25.04 -10.16
CA ARG A 293 5.26 -25.80 -11.21
C ARG A 293 5.71 -27.25 -11.21
N GLU A 294 7.00 -27.52 -11.09
CA GLU A 294 7.54 -28.89 -11.06
C GLU A 294 7.01 -29.66 -9.85
N ILE A 295 7.06 -29.03 -8.68
CA ILE A 295 6.51 -29.59 -7.44
C ILE A 295 5.01 -29.87 -7.62
N SER A 296 4.23 -28.91 -8.13
CA SER A 296 2.78 -29.08 -8.33
C SER A 296 2.40 -30.20 -9.30
N ARG A 297 3.26 -30.52 -10.29
CA ARG A 297 3.02 -31.60 -11.26
C ARG A 297 3.12 -32.99 -10.65
N SER A 298 3.90 -33.14 -9.58
CA SER A 298 4.08 -34.42 -8.88
C SER A 298 2.86 -34.83 -8.05
N TRP A 299 1.90 -33.93 -7.85
CA TRP A 299 0.78 -34.14 -6.96
C TRP A 299 -0.51 -34.53 -7.70
N ASP A 300 -1.32 -35.36 -7.05
CA ASP A 300 -2.66 -35.64 -7.54
C ASP A 300 -3.59 -34.42 -7.35
N ARG A 301 -4.57 -34.22 -8.24
CA ARG A 301 -5.54 -33.11 -8.12
C ARG A 301 -6.59 -33.36 -7.03
N SER A 302 -6.70 -34.58 -6.51
CA SER A 302 -7.68 -34.97 -5.48
C SER A 302 -7.57 -34.13 -4.20
N TRP A 303 -6.37 -33.72 -3.78
CA TRP A 303 -6.19 -32.93 -2.55
C TRP A 303 -6.92 -31.58 -2.61
N LYS A 304 -7.17 -31.02 -3.81
CA LYS A 304 -7.92 -29.77 -3.97
C LYS A 304 -9.38 -29.90 -3.51
N GLN A 305 -9.92 -31.13 -3.52
CA GLN A 305 -11.28 -31.45 -3.07
C GLN A 305 -11.37 -31.80 -1.59
N ILE A 306 -10.28 -31.68 -0.82
CA ILE A 306 -10.31 -31.93 0.62
C ILE A 306 -11.37 -31.06 1.30
N PRO A 307 -12.34 -31.66 2.03
CA PRO A 307 -13.38 -30.92 2.71
C PRO A 307 -12.82 -30.24 3.97
N LEU A 308 -12.88 -28.91 4.01
CA LEU A 308 -12.53 -28.08 5.16
C LEU A 308 -13.78 -27.76 5.99
N THR A 309 -14.47 -28.82 6.42
CA THR A 309 -15.73 -28.71 7.19
C THR A 309 -15.49 -28.21 8.61
N ASN A 310 -14.39 -28.64 9.25
CA ASN A 310 -14.06 -28.22 10.61
C ASN A 310 -13.61 -26.73 10.62
N PRO A 311 -14.30 -25.84 11.36
CA PRO A 311 -13.93 -24.42 11.44
C PRO A 311 -12.54 -24.19 12.03
N THR A 312 -12.05 -25.00 12.97
CA THR A 312 -10.72 -24.84 13.57
C THR A 312 -9.61 -25.15 12.57
N LEU A 313 -9.76 -26.25 11.82
CA LEU A 313 -8.86 -26.61 10.73
C LEU A 313 -8.88 -25.55 9.62
N LYS A 314 -10.07 -25.11 9.21
CA LYS A 314 -10.22 -24.06 8.21
C LYS A 314 -9.54 -22.75 8.63
N PHE A 315 -9.68 -22.35 9.90
CA PHE A 315 -8.99 -21.19 10.46
C PHE A 315 -7.47 -21.38 10.44
N ALA A 316 -6.96 -22.54 10.86
CA ALA A 316 -5.53 -22.83 10.88
C ALA A 316 -4.90 -22.80 9.48
N VAL A 317 -5.55 -23.44 8.50
CA VAL A 317 -5.13 -23.40 7.09
C VAL A 317 -5.11 -21.96 6.57
N HIS A 318 -6.17 -21.18 6.85
CA HIS A 318 -6.22 -19.79 6.40
C HIS A 318 -5.15 -18.91 7.08
N LYS A 319 -4.97 -19.04 8.40
CA LYS A 319 -3.96 -18.34 9.19
C LYS A 319 -2.57 -18.62 8.63
N ARG A 320 -2.24 -19.90 8.40
CA ARG A 320 -0.94 -20.29 7.86
C ARG A 320 -0.74 -19.81 6.43
N LEU A 321 -1.76 -19.90 5.59
CA LEU A 321 -1.71 -19.32 4.24
C LEU A 321 -1.47 -17.80 4.29
N TYR A 322 -2.08 -17.09 5.23
CA TYR A 322 -1.86 -15.65 5.40
C TYR A 322 -0.41 -15.34 5.80
N GLN A 323 0.17 -16.11 6.73
CA GLN A 323 1.58 -15.99 7.09
C GLN A 323 2.50 -16.23 5.88
N LEU A 324 2.25 -17.27 5.11
CA LEU A 324 3.10 -17.66 3.98
C LEU A 324 2.97 -16.73 2.77
N SER A 325 1.77 -16.23 2.48
CA SER A 325 1.46 -15.54 1.22
C SER A 325 1.10 -14.05 1.36
N GLY A 326 0.82 -13.56 2.57
CA GLY A 326 0.31 -12.21 2.82
C GLY A 326 -1.15 -11.97 2.39
N HIS A 327 -1.89 -13.01 1.99
CA HIS A 327 -3.28 -12.87 1.52
C HIS A 327 -4.30 -13.03 2.65
N TYR A 328 -4.80 -11.90 3.15
CA TYR A 328 -5.92 -11.86 4.08
C TYR A 328 -7.26 -12.11 3.35
N ILE A 329 -8.03 -13.10 3.81
CA ILE A 329 -9.37 -13.39 3.27
C ILE A 329 -10.38 -13.03 4.36
N PRO A 330 -11.37 -12.17 4.07
CA PRO A 330 -12.37 -11.80 5.07
C PRO A 330 -13.28 -12.99 5.39
N ASP A 331 -13.69 -13.10 6.66
CA ASP A 331 -14.52 -14.20 7.18
C ASP A 331 -15.81 -14.43 6.39
N ALA A 332 -16.45 -13.36 5.92
CA ALA A 332 -17.65 -13.45 5.08
C ALA A 332 -17.41 -14.27 3.79
N LYS A 333 -16.19 -14.26 3.27
CA LYS A 333 -15.79 -15.06 2.11
C LYS A 333 -15.29 -16.46 2.50
N LEU A 334 -14.76 -16.65 3.71
CA LEU A 334 -14.31 -17.96 4.25
C LEU A 334 -15.46 -18.84 4.77
N ALA A 335 -16.56 -18.25 5.19
CA ALA A 335 -17.74 -19.00 5.62
C ALA A 335 -18.26 -19.97 4.52
N PRO A 336 -18.46 -19.55 3.26
CA PRO A 336 -18.92 -20.44 2.20
C PRO A 336 -17.84 -21.37 1.62
N THR A 337 -16.55 -21.18 1.92
CA THR A 337 -15.50 -22.08 1.41
C THR A 337 -15.54 -23.41 2.12
N ARG A 338 -15.78 -24.49 1.36
CA ARG A 338 -15.84 -25.87 1.85
C ARG A 338 -14.63 -26.71 1.44
N THR A 339 -13.84 -26.27 0.47
CA THR A 339 -12.73 -27.04 -0.10
C THR A 339 -11.49 -26.17 -0.26
N ALA A 340 -10.31 -26.81 -0.26
CA ALA A 340 -9.04 -26.16 -0.53
C ALA A 340 -9.05 -25.43 -1.89
N GLN A 341 -9.67 -26.01 -2.92
CA GLN A 341 -9.85 -25.37 -4.22
C GLN A 341 -10.57 -24.02 -4.12
N HIS A 342 -11.59 -23.89 -3.28
CA HIS A 342 -12.31 -22.63 -3.11
C HIS A 342 -11.40 -21.55 -2.50
N ILE A 343 -10.56 -21.91 -1.53
CA ILE A 343 -9.56 -21.00 -0.96
C ILE A 343 -8.55 -20.57 -2.05
N LEU A 344 -7.99 -21.53 -2.80
CA LEU A 344 -7.06 -21.23 -3.90
C LEU A 344 -7.68 -20.28 -4.92
N THR A 345 -8.96 -20.49 -5.24
CA THR A 345 -9.72 -19.66 -6.19
C THR A 345 -9.97 -18.25 -5.66
N LEU A 346 -10.07 -18.07 -4.34
CA LEU A 346 -10.21 -16.74 -3.74
C LEU A 346 -8.90 -15.97 -3.74
N VAL A 347 -7.79 -16.65 -3.47
CA VAL A 347 -6.46 -16.02 -3.36
C VAL A 347 -5.85 -15.72 -4.74
N SER A 348 -6.05 -16.62 -5.72
CA SER A 348 -5.56 -16.41 -7.09
C SER A 348 -6.35 -15.37 -7.90
N LYS A 349 -7.51 -14.92 -7.41
CA LYS A 349 -8.30 -13.88 -8.08
C LYS A 349 -7.67 -12.51 -7.79
N PRO A 350 -7.20 -11.77 -8.80
CA PRO A 350 -6.74 -10.40 -8.59
C PRO A 350 -7.87 -9.53 -8.05
N PRO A 351 -7.56 -8.46 -7.30
CA PRO A 351 -8.56 -7.53 -6.81
C PRO A 351 -9.35 -6.94 -7.98
N LYS A 352 -10.65 -6.68 -7.75
CA LYS A 352 -11.49 -6.04 -8.76
C LYS A 352 -10.90 -4.67 -9.09
N ALA A 353 -10.67 -4.43 -10.38
CA ALA A 353 -10.26 -3.14 -10.89
C ALA A 353 -11.19 -2.03 -10.39
N ARG A 354 -10.61 -0.94 -9.87
CA ARG A 354 -11.38 0.19 -9.33
C ARG A 354 -11.78 1.15 -10.44
N LYS A 355 -10.94 1.26 -11.47
CA LYS A 355 -11.18 2.17 -12.60
C LYS A 355 -11.83 1.40 -13.74
N LEU A 356 -12.80 2.04 -14.41
CA LEU A 356 -13.44 1.46 -15.59
C LEU A 356 -12.44 1.13 -16.70
N ILE A 357 -11.40 1.95 -16.87
CA ILE A 357 -10.39 1.68 -17.90
C ILE A 357 -9.59 0.41 -17.62
N GLU A 358 -9.26 0.13 -16.35
CA GLU A 358 -8.60 -1.12 -15.96
C GLU A 358 -9.50 -2.32 -16.26
N VAL A 359 -10.82 -2.19 -16.06
CA VAL A 359 -11.79 -3.23 -16.44
C VAL A 359 -11.80 -3.46 -17.94
N ILE A 360 -11.81 -2.40 -18.76
CA ILE A 360 -11.77 -2.49 -20.22
C ILE A 360 -10.46 -3.16 -20.67
N GLN A 361 -9.33 -2.81 -20.07
CA GLN A 361 -8.03 -3.43 -20.35
C GLN A 361 -7.97 -4.91 -19.94
N GLN A 362 -8.54 -5.27 -18.78
CA GLN A 362 -8.63 -6.68 -18.35
C GLN A 362 -9.54 -7.49 -19.29
N GLN A 363 -10.63 -6.89 -19.77
CA GLN A 363 -11.50 -7.52 -20.76
C GLN A 363 -10.77 -7.72 -22.08
N HIS A 364 -10.01 -6.73 -22.54
CA HIS A 364 -9.15 -6.82 -23.71
C HIS A 364 -8.16 -7.98 -23.61
N GLN A 365 -7.41 -8.07 -22.50
CA GLN A 365 -6.46 -9.18 -22.28
C GLN A 365 -7.13 -10.55 -22.31
N ARG A 366 -8.34 -10.66 -21.71
CA ARG A 366 -9.13 -11.90 -21.76
C ARG A 366 -9.63 -12.22 -23.16
N ALA A 367 -10.10 -11.22 -23.90
CA ALA A 367 -10.57 -11.37 -25.28
C ALA A 367 -9.42 -11.74 -26.24
N GLN A 368 -8.20 -11.28 -26.00
CA GLN A 368 -7.03 -11.70 -26.78
C GLN A 368 -6.70 -13.19 -26.60
N MET A 369 -6.90 -13.74 -25.40
CA MET A 369 -6.72 -15.18 -25.17
C MET A 369 -7.86 -16.02 -25.75
N ASP A 370 -9.09 -15.50 -25.72
CA ASP A 370 -10.27 -16.14 -26.30
C ASP A 370 -10.51 -15.63 -27.74
N ALA A 371 -9.89 -16.26 -28.75
CA ALA A 371 -9.99 -15.85 -30.17
C ALA A 371 -11.44 -15.66 -30.69
N SER A 372 -12.43 -16.29 -30.06
CA SER A 372 -13.85 -16.16 -30.39
C SER A 372 -14.54 -14.89 -29.87
N LYS A 373 -13.92 -14.14 -28.94
CA LYS A 373 -14.49 -12.93 -28.33
C LYS A 373 -13.80 -11.63 -28.74
N ALA A 374 -12.83 -11.71 -29.64
CA ALA A 374 -12.06 -10.56 -30.13
C ALA A 374 -12.94 -9.45 -30.73
N ASP A 375 -14.12 -9.79 -31.26
CA ASP A 375 -15.04 -8.82 -31.88
C ASP A 375 -15.73 -7.86 -30.89
N ASN A 376 -15.78 -8.21 -29.58
CA ASN A 376 -16.41 -7.38 -28.54
C ASN A 376 -15.42 -6.49 -27.78
N ASP A 377 -14.18 -6.41 -28.27
CA ASP A 377 -13.12 -5.71 -27.58
C ASP A 377 -13.03 -4.24 -28.00
N LEU A 378 -13.41 -3.35 -27.09
CA LEU A 378 -13.46 -1.91 -27.32
C LEU A 378 -12.11 -1.29 -27.69
N LEU A 379 -10.99 -1.90 -27.29
CA LEU A 379 -9.66 -1.38 -27.60
C LEU A 379 -9.16 -1.76 -29.01
N ASN A 380 -9.71 -2.83 -29.61
CA ASN A 380 -9.36 -3.26 -30.96
C ASN A 380 -10.17 -2.52 -32.04
N LEU A 381 -11.26 -1.85 -31.66
CA LEU A 381 -12.09 -1.10 -32.58
C LEU A 381 -11.36 0.17 -33.07
N PRO A 382 -11.11 0.34 -34.38
CA PRO A 382 -10.29 1.45 -34.90
C PRO A 382 -10.95 2.83 -34.76
N ASN A 383 -12.27 2.86 -34.62
CA ASN A 383 -13.08 4.06 -34.47
C ASN A 383 -13.32 4.47 -33.01
N VAL A 384 -12.82 3.69 -32.04
CA VAL A 384 -13.01 3.96 -30.61
C VAL A 384 -11.65 4.28 -29.99
N LYS A 385 -11.59 5.39 -29.25
CA LYS A 385 -10.41 5.75 -28.44
C LYS A 385 -10.80 5.89 -26.99
N VAL A 386 -10.18 5.10 -26.14
CA VAL A 386 -10.38 5.12 -24.68
C VAL A 386 -9.21 5.82 -24.03
N TYR A 387 -9.49 6.82 -23.19
CA TYR A 387 -8.47 7.60 -22.47
C TYR A 387 -8.51 7.27 -20.97
N SER A 388 -7.33 7.17 -20.34
CA SER A 388 -7.19 6.85 -18.91
C SER A 388 -7.57 7.98 -17.98
N ARG A 389 -7.45 9.21 -18.46
CA ARG A 389 -7.76 10.43 -17.72
C ARG A 389 -8.76 11.29 -18.49
N ARG A 390 -9.37 12.23 -17.78
CA ARG A 390 -10.22 13.26 -18.38
C ARG A 390 -9.41 14.04 -19.43
N VAL A 391 -10.00 14.18 -20.62
CA VAL A 391 -9.48 15.03 -21.69
C VAL A 391 -9.63 16.49 -21.28
N THR A 392 -8.51 17.18 -21.12
CA THR A 392 -8.45 18.60 -20.76
C THR A 392 -8.53 19.48 -22.01
N PRO A 393 -8.84 20.78 -21.89
CA PRO A 393 -8.76 21.71 -23.02
C PRO A 393 -7.38 21.76 -23.67
N ILE A 394 -6.31 21.62 -22.88
CA ILE A 394 -4.93 21.55 -23.37
C ILE A 394 -4.77 20.36 -24.32
N ASP A 395 -5.26 19.17 -23.93
CA ASP A 395 -5.18 17.97 -24.78
C ASP A 395 -5.87 18.18 -26.13
N LYS A 396 -7.00 18.91 -26.16
CA LYS A 396 -7.71 19.24 -27.41
C LYS A 396 -6.87 20.14 -28.31
N GLU A 397 -6.25 21.19 -27.76
CA GLU A 397 -5.37 22.10 -28.53
C GLU A 397 -4.08 21.40 -28.99
N VAL A 398 -3.58 20.43 -28.22
CA VAL A 398 -2.46 19.57 -28.63
C VAL A 398 -2.84 18.70 -29.82
N TRP A 399 -4.05 18.11 -29.85
CA TRP A 399 -4.52 17.31 -30.99
C TRP A 399 -4.71 18.15 -32.25
N VAL A 400 -5.13 19.40 -32.12
CA VAL A 400 -5.21 20.35 -33.25
C VAL A 400 -3.81 20.85 -33.65
N GLY A 401 -2.82 20.77 -32.75
CA GLY A 401 -1.45 21.24 -32.96
C GLY A 401 -1.22 22.72 -32.60
N ARG A 402 -2.26 23.43 -32.12
CA ARG A 402 -2.20 24.86 -31.76
C ARG A 402 -1.47 25.11 -30.45
N TRP A 403 -1.39 24.12 -29.57
CA TRP A 403 -0.75 24.27 -28.26
C TRP A 403 0.70 24.75 -28.35
N LYS A 404 1.45 24.30 -29.37
CA LYS A 404 2.85 24.73 -29.58
C LYS A 404 2.97 26.24 -29.78
N ILE A 405 2.07 26.81 -30.59
CA ILE A 405 2.04 28.25 -30.88
C ILE A 405 1.66 29.02 -29.62
N ILE A 406 0.70 28.51 -28.85
CA ILE A 406 0.28 29.12 -27.58
C ILE A 406 1.45 29.11 -26.58
N GLU A 407 2.16 27.99 -26.46
CA GLU A 407 3.32 27.87 -25.58
C GLU A 407 4.43 28.86 -25.94
N ASP A 408 4.79 28.95 -27.23
CA ASP A 408 5.83 29.87 -27.71
C ASP A 408 5.44 31.34 -27.46
N GLU A 409 4.19 31.71 -27.72
CA GLU A 409 3.69 33.08 -27.48
C GLU A 409 3.60 33.42 -25.99
N LEU A 410 3.19 32.48 -25.13
CA LEU A 410 3.18 32.68 -23.67
C LEU A 410 4.60 32.85 -23.13
N ARG A 411 5.54 32.00 -23.57
CA ARG A 411 6.96 32.07 -23.17
C ARG A 411 7.60 33.37 -23.65
N LYS A 412 7.31 33.82 -24.89
CA LYS A 412 7.81 35.09 -25.43
C LYS A 412 7.33 36.31 -24.64
N ARG A 413 6.20 36.20 -23.94
CA ARG A 413 5.61 37.27 -23.12
C ARG A 413 5.91 37.11 -21.63
N ASP A 414 6.79 36.17 -21.27
CA ASP A 414 7.08 35.82 -19.87
C ASP A 414 5.83 35.46 -19.06
N LEU A 415 4.80 34.88 -19.71
CA LEU A 415 3.60 34.38 -19.06
C LEU A 415 3.73 32.89 -18.73
N PRO A 416 3.10 32.41 -17.63
CA PRO A 416 3.14 31.00 -17.28
C PRO A 416 2.40 30.15 -18.32
N VAL A 417 3.08 29.12 -18.85
CA VAL A 417 2.52 28.21 -19.86
C VAL A 417 1.42 27.33 -19.27
N THR A 418 1.59 26.89 -18.03
CA THR A 418 0.58 26.14 -17.27
C THR A 418 0.52 26.66 -15.83
N GLY A 419 -0.69 26.66 -15.26
CA GLY A 419 -0.91 27.13 -13.89
C GLY A 419 -0.77 28.64 -13.72
N THR A 420 -0.48 29.07 -12.50
CA THR A 420 -0.39 30.49 -12.09
C THR A 420 1.04 31.01 -12.01
N GLY A 421 2.05 30.21 -12.38
CA GLY A 421 3.47 30.60 -12.32
C GLY A 421 3.97 30.87 -10.90
N LYS A 422 4.91 31.82 -10.77
CA LYS A 422 5.50 32.24 -9.49
C LYS A 422 4.65 33.30 -8.74
N TYR A 423 3.47 33.62 -9.25
CA TYR A 423 2.64 34.68 -8.67
C TYR A 423 1.82 34.13 -7.50
N GLY A 424 1.96 34.77 -6.34
CA GLY A 424 1.14 34.46 -5.16
C GLY A 424 -0.30 34.96 -5.28
N LYS A 425 -1.12 34.59 -4.30
CA LYS A 425 -2.49 35.12 -4.17
C LYS A 425 -2.46 36.64 -3.89
N ALA A 426 -3.50 37.36 -4.29
CA ALA A 426 -3.64 38.78 -3.99
C ALA A 426 -3.72 39.02 -2.46
N LYS A 427 -2.75 39.76 -1.90
CA LYS A 427 -2.63 40.00 -0.45
C LYS A 427 -3.21 41.34 0.03
N GLU A 428 -3.54 42.27 -0.88
CA GLU A 428 -3.97 43.64 -0.55
C GLU A 428 -5.13 43.67 0.44
N LYS A 429 -6.17 42.87 0.18
CA LYS A 429 -7.34 42.78 1.05
C LYS A 429 -6.99 42.14 2.41
N ALA A 430 -6.13 41.13 2.43
CA ALA A 430 -5.70 40.48 3.66
C ALA A 430 -4.93 41.47 4.56
N TRP A 431 -4.02 42.24 3.96
CA TRP A 431 -3.29 43.32 4.64
C TRP A 431 -4.21 44.42 5.18
N LEU A 432 -5.19 44.88 4.39
CA LEU A 432 -6.16 45.88 4.84
C LEU A 432 -7.07 45.40 5.98
N MET A 433 -7.40 44.11 6.01
CA MET A 433 -8.24 43.52 7.05
C MET A 433 -7.46 43.04 8.27
N GLY A 434 -6.12 43.15 8.26
CA GLY A 434 -5.26 42.61 9.31
C GLY A 434 -5.44 41.11 9.54
N LYS A 435 -5.94 40.38 8.53
CA LYS A 435 -6.09 38.92 8.60
C LYS A 435 -4.82 38.31 8.01
N PRO A 436 -4.10 37.46 8.78
CA PRO A 436 -2.93 36.77 8.26
C PRO A 436 -3.26 35.94 7.02
#